data_AF-A0A2J7R1E2-F1
#
_entry.id   AF-A0A2J7R1E2-F1
#
_cell.length_a   1.000
_cell.length_b   1.000
_cell.length_c   1.000
_cell.angle_alpha   90.00
_cell.angle_beta   90.00
_cell.angle_gamma   90.00
#
_symmetry.space_group_name_H-M   'P 1'
#
loop_
_entity.id
_entity.type
_entity.pdbx_description
1 polymer ?
#
loop_
_entity_poly.entity_id
_entity_poly.type
_entity_poly.pdbx_seq_one_letter_code
_entity_poly.pdbx_strand_id
1 'polypeptide(L)'
;MTEINDLAGQHEVIAENLQLNVIREVSILVKDFKEERKKHLQEGARMMSNLSAQIGSLDRARKNYEKAFKEAERALDNFQRADADLNLSRAEVEKQRMNMSIKSQQCEETKNEYANQLQKTNDLQNQHYHTMMPDVFHHLQELDEKRIKNIKNFMIQSVDIERNVFPIISKCLDGIVRAAEQINEKEDTQMVIERYKSGFQPPEDIPFEDLSAIKSGEVSAPINTVAITAIRPEAMTVKGTMSTGKIKKRVGLFGIFSSNKEDYSDLPPNQRKKKLQLRVEDITAKIQQETAARDGLMKMKGVYEQNPALGDPMSIEGQLNESGHKLDKLRQKLQKYQGYLEEAVEGVNNKSGQQSGVVLSVSPSAPSRRNKGVAPGHHLNGGHLNRHHRNSGGSGGEEDSLSRSASDSSVSNPAVNHKQSAPGTPLPSHGSSNSPESGLGTSHTSLPDSDPEHGDTDAQGQPCSDYCDGEVLPALGVCKALYPFEATSEGSIPMHDGEELHIVELDQGDGWTRVRRQIDMEEGFVPTSYIECTLFSSC
;
A
#
# COMPACT_ATOMS: atom_id res chain seq x y z
N MET A 1 23.62 22.00 -19.99
CA MET A 1 22.67 22.05 -18.86
C MET A 1 21.22 21.94 -19.32
N THR A 2 20.72 22.80 -20.21
CA THR A 2 19.31 22.78 -20.68
C THR A 2 18.82 21.39 -21.07
N GLU A 3 19.49 20.74 -22.01
CA GLU A 3 19.14 19.38 -22.48
C GLU A 3 19.11 18.31 -21.35
N ILE A 4 19.90 18.49 -20.28
CA ILE A 4 19.94 17.57 -19.12
C ILE A 4 18.70 17.77 -18.24
N ASN A 5 18.22 19.01 -18.11
CA ASN A 5 16.95 19.30 -17.42
C ASN A 5 15.76 18.75 -18.22
N ASP A 6 15.80 18.89 -19.55
CA ASP A 6 14.72 18.42 -20.44
C ASP A 6 14.65 16.89 -20.47
N LEU A 7 15.81 16.20 -20.47
CA LEU A 7 15.92 14.74 -20.25
C LEU A 7 15.33 14.31 -18.89
N ALA A 8 15.67 15.03 -17.81
CA ALA A 8 15.09 14.75 -16.49
C ALA A 8 13.56 14.93 -16.48
N GLY A 9 13.05 15.93 -17.20
CA GLY A 9 11.61 16.13 -17.44
C GLY A 9 10.95 14.97 -18.19
N GLN A 10 11.63 14.36 -19.18
CA GLN A 10 11.09 13.18 -19.87
C GLN A 10 10.98 11.97 -18.93
N HIS A 11 11.95 11.75 -18.04
CA HIS A 11 11.87 10.70 -17.03
C HIS A 11 10.77 10.96 -15.97
N GLU A 12 10.52 12.23 -15.60
CA GLU A 12 9.38 12.59 -14.74
C GLU A 12 8.03 12.31 -15.46
N VAL A 13 7.93 12.61 -16.76
CA VAL A 13 6.75 12.28 -17.59
C VAL A 13 6.50 10.77 -17.69
N ILE A 14 7.55 9.94 -17.88
CA ILE A 14 7.42 8.47 -17.82
C ILE A 14 6.85 8.04 -16.47
N ALA A 15 7.47 8.49 -15.37
CA ALA A 15 7.10 8.08 -14.02
C ALA A 15 5.66 8.45 -13.67
N GLU A 16 5.21 9.66 -14.01
CA GLU A 16 3.82 10.08 -13.77
C GLU A 16 2.83 9.28 -14.62
N ASN A 17 3.14 8.96 -15.88
CA ASN A 17 2.26 8.16 -16.73
C ASN A 17 2.18 6.68 -16.28
N LEU A 18 3.29 6.07 -15.87
CA LEU A 18 3.28 4.72 -15.29
C LEU A 18 2.48 4.69 -13.98
N GLN A 19 2.66 5.68 -13.11
CA GLN A 19 1.93 5.77 -11.84
C GLN A 19 0.42 5.95 -12.06
N LEU A 20 0.01 6.86 -12.95
CA LEU A 20 -1.39 7.25 -13.13
C LEU A 20 -2.17 6.30 -14.03
N ASN A 21 -1.55 5.71 -15.06
CA ASN A 21 -2.26 4.95 -16.10
C ASN A 21 -2.04 3.44 -16.00
N VAL A 22 -0.97 2.98 -15.33
CA VAL A 22 -0.68 1.56 -15.14
C VAL A 22 -0.85 1.17 -13.67
N ILE A 23 -0.05 1.70 -12.75
CA ILE A 23 -0.02 1.25 -11.34
C ILE A 23 -1.37 1.47 -10.65
N ARG A 24 -1.99 2.65 -10.84
CA ARG A 24 -3.33 2.95 -10.30
C ARG A 24 -4.41 2.03 -10.88
N GLU A 25 -4.40 1.79 -12.18
CA GLU A 25 -5.43 0.96 -12.85
C GLU A 25 -5.27 -0.53 -12.52
N VAL A 26 -4.03 -1.04 -12.42
CA VAL A 26 -3.74 -2.38 -11.88
C VAL A 26 -4.25 -2.51 -10.45
N SER A 27 -4.09 -1.48 -9.62
CA SER A 27 -4.54 -1.49 -8.21
C SER A 27 -6.08 -1.55 -8.10
N ILE A 28 -6.79 -0.83 -8.96
CA ILE A 28 -8.26 -0.90 -9.08
C ILE A 28 -8.68 -2.29 -9.56
N LEU A 29 -8.07 -2.79 -10.65
CA LEU A 29 -8.35 -4.12 -11.19
C LEU A 29 -8.19 -5.21 -10.12
N VAL A 30 -7.11 -5.19 -9.34
CA VAL A 30 -6.86 -6.17 -8.27
C VAL A 30 -7.91 -6.11 -7.16
N LYS A 31 -8.44 -4.93 -6.82
CA LYS A 31 -9.52 -4.79 -5.84
C LYS A 31 -10.82 -5.39 -6.38
N ASP A 32 -11.26 -4.93 -7.55
CA ASP A 32 -12.53 -5.32 -8.15
C ASP A 32 -12.55 -6.85 -8.41
N PHE A 33 -11.42 -7.42 -8.83
CA PHE A 33 -11.25 -8.86 -9.02
C PHE A 33 -11.36 -9.67 -7.74
N LYS A 34 -10.84 -9.16 -6.60
CA LYS A 34 -11.00 -9.83 -5.31
C LYS A 34 -12.46 -9.83 -4.88
N GLU A 35 -13.21 -8.77 -5.15
CA GLU A 35 -14.63 -8.65 -4.84
C GLU A 35 -15.50 -9.54 -5.76
N GLU A 36 -15.30 -9.50 -7.08
CA GLU A 36 -16.01 -10.36 -8.04
C GLU A 36 -15.70 -11.86 -7.80
N ARG A 37 -14.43 -12.25 -7.66
CA ARG A 37 -14.05 -13.66 -7.39
C ARG A 37 -14.67 -14.16 -6.08
N LYS A 38 -14.67 -13.35 -5.02
CA LYS A 38 -15.30 -13.71 -3.74
C LYS A 38 -16.79 -13.96 -3.91
N LYS A 39 -17.51 -13.09 -4.63
CA LYS A 39 -18.95 -13.23 -4.92
C LYS A 39 -19.26 -14.55 -5.63
N HIS A 40 -18.52 -14.90 -6.69
CA HIS A 40 -18.77 -16.14 -7.45
C HIS A 40 -18.44 -17.41 -6.64
N LEU A 41 -17.36 -17.40 -5.86
CA LEU A 41 -17.02 -18.52 -4.97
C LEU A 41 -18.05 -18.69 -3.83
N GLN A 42 -18.55 -17.60 -3.24
CA GLN A 42 -19.60 -17.65 -2.23
C GLN A 42 -20.92 -18.19 -2.78
N GLU A 43 -21.28 -17.85 -4.02
CA GLU A 43 -22.46 -18.41 -4.67
C GLU A 43 -22.31 -19.92 -4.96
N GLY A 44 -21.16 -20.36 -5.48
CA GLY A 44 -20.86 -21.79 -5.65
C GLY A 44 -20.95 -22.57 -4.33
N ALA A 45 -20.37 -22.04 -3.24
CA ALA A 45 -20.48 -22.63 -1.91
C ALA A 45 -21.93 -22.70 -1.40
N ARG A 46 -22.75 -21.66 -1.67
CA ARG A 46 -24.19 -21.64 -1.36
C ARG A 46 -24.95 -22.71 -2.14
N MET A 47 -24.62 -22.92 -3.42
CA MET A 47 -25.22 -23.94 -4.27
C MET A 47 -24.88 -25.37 -3.80
N MET A 48 -23.61 -25.63 -3.45
CA MET A 48 -23.20 -26.93 -2.89
C MET A 48 -23.86 -27.23 -1.55
N SER A 49 -23.92 -26.23 -0.65
CA SER A 49 -24.57 -26.35 0.65
C SER A 49 -26.07 -26.67 0.54
N ASN A 50 -26.77 -26.02 -0.40
CA ASN A 50 -28.17 -26.29 -0.71
C ASN A 50 -28.40 -27.74 -1.19
N LEU A 51 -27.57 -28.23 -2.14
CA LEU A 51 -27.66 -29.61 -2.62
C LEU A 51 -27.39 -30.62 -1.48
N SER A 52 -26.35 -30.39 -0.67
CA SER A 52 -26.02 -31.23 0.49
C SER A 52 -27.18 -31.29 1.52
N ALA A 53 -27.78 -30.15 1.86
CA ALA A 53 -28.93 -30.09 2.77
C ALA A 53 -30.18 -30.81 2.21
N GLN A 54 -30.38 -30.79 0.90
CA GLN A 54 -31.46 -31.50 0.22
C GLN A 54 -31.21 -33.03 0.18
N ILE A 55 -29.98 -33.48 -0.12
CA ILE A 55 -29.57 -34.90 -0.03
C ILE A 55 -29.76 -35.42 1.39
N GLY A 56 -29.28 -34.68 2.40
CA GLY A 56 -29.50 -35.06 3.81
C GLY A 56 -30.98 -35.07 4.23
N SER A 57 -31.86 -34.40 3.48
CA SER A 57 -33.32 -34.48 3.69
C SER A 57 -33.93 -35.72 3.03
N LEU A 58 -33.46 -36.10 1.84
CA LEU A 58 -33.79 -37.37 1.19
C LEU A 58 -33.40 -38.57 2.07
N ASP A 59 -32.19 -38.59 2.64
CA ASP A 59 -31.74 -39.67 3.52
C ASP A 59 -32.59 -39.81 4.78
N ARG A 60 -33.05 -38.68 5.36
CA ARG A 60 -33.99 -38.70 6.50
C ARG A 60 -35.35 -39.27 6.09
N ALA A 61 -35.91 -38.83 4.98
CA ALA A 61 -37.19 -39.34 4.47
C ALA A 61 -37.11 -40.85 4.16
N ARG A 62 -36.01 -41.28 3.52
CA ARG A 62 -35.72 -42.69 3.24
C ARG A 62 -35.66 -43.53 4.51
N LYS A 63 -34.85 -43.14 5.50
CA LYS A 63 -34.72 -43.87 6.79
C LYS A 63 -36.05 -43.92 7.56
N ASN A 64 -36.87 -42.87 7.49
CA ASN A 64 -38.21 -42.86 8.07
C ASN A 64 -39.16 -43.86 7.38
N TYR A 65 -39.15 -43.91 6.05
CA TYR A 65 -39.92 -44.91 5.29
C TYR A 65 -39.44 -46.34 5.56
N GLU A 66 -38.14 -46.61 5.51
CA GLU A 66 -37.56 -47.93 5.83
C GLU A 66 -37.93 -48.42 7.25
N LYS A 67 -38.07 -47.49 8.21
CA LYS A 67 -38.57 -47.80 9.56
C LYS A 67 -40.07 -48.07 9.56
N ALA A 68 -40.88 -47.20 8.96
CA ALA A 68 -42.33 -47.33 8.95
C ALA A 68 -42.80 -48.61 8.23
N PHE A 69 -42.14 -48.98 7.13
CA PHE A 69 -42.35 -50.24 6.42
C PHE A 69 -42.13 -51.45 7.33
N LYS A 70 -40.97 -51.52 8.02
CA LYS A 70 -40.66 -52.59 8.97
C LYS A 70 -41.59 -52.62 10.19
N GLU A 71 -42.26 -51.52 10.54
CA GLU A 71 -43.29 -51.49 11.57
C GLU A 71 -44.67 -51.96 11.04
N ALA A 72 -45.00 -51.64 9.79
CA ALA A 72 -46.22 -52.12 9.12
C ALA A 72 -46.19 -53.63 8.85
N GLU A 73 -45.07 -54.18 8.39
CA GLU A 73 -44.88 -55.64 8.23
C GLU A 73 -45.08 -56.38 9.57
N ARG A 74 -44.49 -55.87 10.66
CA ARG A 74 -44.68 -56.43 12.00
C ARG A 74 -46.12 -56.29 12.50
N ALA A 75 -46.83 -55.22 12.16
CA ALA A 75 -48.24 -55.06 12.53
C ALA A 75 -49.15 -56.02 11.74
N LEU A 76 -48.83 -56.29 10.46
CA LEU A 76 -49.52 -57.27 9.61
C LEU A 76 -49.33 -58.70 10.12
N ASP A 77 -48.10 -59.11 10.41
CA ASP A 77 -47.78 -60.43 10.97
C ASP A 77 -48.48 -60.65 12.34
N ASN A 78 -48.42 -59.66 13.24
CA ASN A 78 -49.14 -59.71 14.51
C ASN A 78 -50.66 -59.80 14.35
N PHE A 79 -51.25 -59.12 13.35
CA PHE A 79 -52.67 -59.27 13.04
C PHE A 79 -53.00 -60.66 12.47
N GLN A 80 -52.22 -61.18 11.52
CA GLN A 80 -52.42 -62.50 10.93
C GLN A 80 -52.34 -63.63 11.97
N ARG A 81 -51.38 -63.54 12.91
CA ARG A 81 -51.29 -64.48 14.04
C ARG A 81 -52.48 -64.40 14.98
N ALA A 82 -53.00 -63.19 15.24
CA ALA A 82 -54.14 -62.98 16.13
C ALA A 82 -55.47 -63.46 15.50
N ASP A 83 -55.70 -63.18 14.22
CA ASP A 83 -56.92 -63.59 13.48
C ASP A 83 -56.97 -65.12 13.29
N ALA A 84 -55.82 -65.81 13.37
CA ALA A 84 -55.70 -67.27 13.32
C ALA A 84 -55.77 -68.00 14.68
N ASP A 85 -55.67 -67.29 15.81
CA ASP A 85 -55.70 -67.92 17.14
C ASP A 85 -57.13 -68.03 17.69
N LEU A 86 -57.60 -69.28 17.81
CA LEU A 86 -58.93 -69.61 18.32
C LEU A 86 -59.14 -69.26 19.82
N ASN A 87 -58.07 -68.92 20.54
CA ASN A 87 -58.10 -68.57 21.96
C ASN A 87 -58.22 -67.05 22.21
N LEU A 88 -57.94 -66.20 21.22
CA LEU A 88 -58.00 -64.74 21.36
C LEU A 88 -59.43 -64.21 21.25
N SER A 89 -59.76 -63.15 22.00
CA SER A 89 -61.08 -62.55 21.91
C SER A 89 -61.24 -61.70 20.65
N ARG A 90 -62.49 -61.60 20.14
CA ARG A 90 -62.80 -60.74 18.99
C ARG A 90 -62.38 -59.28 19.18
N ALA A 91 -62.36 -58.78 20.42
CA ALA A 91 -61.92 -57.43 20.73
C ALA A 91 -60.39 -57.24 20.59
N GLU A 92 -59.61 -58.29 20.87
CA GLU A 92 -58.16 -58.27 20.73
C GLU A 92 -57.73 -58.43 19.26
N VAL A 93 -58.41 -59.30 18.51
CA VAL A 93 -58.22 -59.42 17.05
C VAL A 93 -58.53 -58.09 16.36
N GLU A 94 -59.65 -57.44 16.70
CA GLU A 94 -60.02 -56.15 16.11
C GLU A 94 -59.06 -55.02 16.52
N LYS A 95 -58.53 -55.04 17.75
CA LYS A 95 -57.45 -54.14 18.18
C LYS A 95 -56.19 -54.30 17.31
N GLN A 96 -55.82 -55.54 16.93
CA GLN A 96 -54.70 -55.75 16.02
C GLN A 96 -55.04 -55.34 14.57
N ARG A 97 -56.28 -55.54 14.10
CA ARG A 97 -56.75 -55.04 12.80
C ARG A 97 -56.60 -53.51 12.71
N MET A 98 -57.01 -52.80 13.76
CA MET A 98 -56.87 -51.35 13.85
C MET A 98 -55.40 -50.90 13.87
N ASN A 99 -54.55 -51.58 14.65
CA ASN A 99 -53.11 -51.31 14.72
C ASN A 99 -52.41 -51.50 13.37
N MET A 100 -52.70 -52.62 12.68
CA MET A 100 -52.25 -52.89 11.31
C MET A 100 -52.67 -51.78 10.34
N SER A 101 -53.95 -51.37 10.39
CA SER A 101 -54.48 -50.30 9.52
C SER A 101 -53.72 -48.98 9.72
N ILE A 102 -53.55 -48.56 10.98
CA ILE A 102 -52.80 -47.34 11.33
C ILE A 102 -51.34 -47.40 10.83
N LYS A 103 -50.66 -48.53 11.01
CA LYS A 103 -49.27 -48.69 10.57
C LYS A 103 -49.12 -48.79 9.05
N SER A 104 -50.09 -49.40 8.37
CA SER A 104 -50.16 -49.38 6.90
C SER A 104 -50.34 -47.97 6.36
N GLN A 105 -51.20 -47.14 6.97
CA GLN A 105 -51.37 -45.74 6.59
C GLN A 105 -50.08 -44.93 6.82
N GLN A 106 -49.45 -45.06 8.00
CA GLN A 106 -48.20 -44.37 8.32
C GLN A 106 -47.04 -44.76 7.38
N CYS A 107 -47.03 -46.00 6.88
CA CYS A 107 -46.09 -46.46 5.87
C CYS A 107 -46.33 -45.75 4.52
N GLU A 108 -47.56 -45.68 4.01
CA GLU A 108 -47.85 -44.99 2.75
C GLU A 108 -47.64 -43.45 2.85
N GLU A 109 -47.91 -42.83 4.00
CA GLU A 109 -47.60 -41.41 4.24
C GLU A 109 -46.08 -41.13 4.14
N THR A 110 -45.25 -41.93 4.82
CA THR A 110 -43.78 -41.76 4.78
C THR A 110 -43.16 -42.15 3.45
N LYS A 111 -43.74 -43.13 2.74
CA LYS A 111 -43.40 -43.50 1.36
C LYS A 111 -43.63 -42.36 0.37
N ASN A 112 -44.77 -41.67 0.49
CA ASN A 112 -45.09 -40.51 -0.35
C ASN A 112 -44.12 -39.34 -0.08
N GLU A 113 -43.77 -39.08 1.18
CA GLU A 113 -42.75 -38.07 1.51
C GLU A 113 -41.36 -38.44 0.97
N TYR A 114 -40.95 -39.72 1.06
CA TYR A 114 -39.71 -40.20 0.44
C TYR A 114 -39.73 -40.00 -1.08
N ALA A 115 -40.82 -40.32 -1.77
CA ALA A 115 -40.96 -40.09 -3.22
C ALA A 115 -40.89 -38.59 -3.59
N ASN A 116 -41.53 -37.72 -2.81
CA ASN A 116 -41.49 -36.27 -3.00
C ASN A 116 -40.05 -35.73 -2.86
N GLN A 117 -39.34 -36.12 -1.79
CA GLN A 117 -37.96 -35.70 -1.58
C GLN A 117 -37.00 -36.30 -2.61
N LEU A 118 -37.26 -37.51 -3.12
CA LEU A 118 -36.46 -38.12 -4.18
C LEU A 118 -36.56 -37.31 -5.47
N GLN A 119 -37.78 -37.02 -5.92
CA GLN A 119 -38.02 -36.19 -7.11
C GLN A 119 -37.35 -34.82 -6.98
N LYS A 120 -37.62 -34.11 -5.87
CA LYS A 120 -37.05 -32.78 -5.58
C LYS A 120 -35.51 -32.78 -5.54
N THR A 121 -34.90 -33.83 -4.99
CA THR A 121 -33.44 -33.96 -4.92
C THR A 121 -32.85 -34.22 -6.31
N ASN A 122 -33.47 -35.11 -7.10
CA ASN A 122 -33.04 -35.40 -8.47
C ASN A 122 -33.11 -34.15 -9.37
N ASP A 123 -34.21 -33.39 -9.29
CA ASP A 123 -34.39 -32.15 -10.06
C ASP A 123 -33.33 -31.10 -9.67
N LEU A 124 -33.09 -30.89 -8.37
CA LEU A 124 -32.04 -29.97 -7.90
C LEU A 124 -30.63 -30.44 -8.28
N GLN A 125 -30.34 -31.74 -8.18
CA GLN A 125 -29.04 -32.31 -8.57
C GLN A 125 -28.80 -32.14 -10.07
N ASN A 126 -29.81 -32.39 -10.89
CA ASN A 126 -29.74 -32.20 -12.33
C ASN A 126 -29.47 -30.72 -12.69
N GLN A 127 -30.21 -29.78 -12.06
CA GLN A 127 -30.00 -28.35 -12.25
C GLN A 127 -28.63 -27.87 -11.75
N HIS A 128 -28.13 -28.45 -10.64
CA HIS A 128 -26.84 -28.12 -10.05
C HIS A 128 -25.69 -28.42 -11.01
N TYR A 129 -25.63 -29.63 -11.57
CA TYR A 129 -24.53 -30.06 -12.42
C TYR A 129 -24.64 -29.63 -13.90
N HIS A 130 -25.85 -29.47 -14.45
CA HIS A 130 -26.04 -29.11 -15.87
C HIS A 130 -26.33 -27.63 -16.13
N THR A 131 -26.42 -26.80 -15.09
CA THR A 131 -26.64 -25.35 -15.25
C THR A 131 -25.93 -24.53 -14.19
N MET A 132 -26.30 -24.70 -12.92
CA MET A 132 -25.92 -23.73 -11.87
C MET A 132 -24.41 -23.69 -11.58
N MET A 133 -23.73 -24.84 -11.45
CA MET A 133 -22.28 -24.89 -11.29
C MET A 133 -21.52 -24.56 -12.58
N PRO A 134 -21.92 -25.07 -13.77
CA PRO A 134 -21.37 -24.58 -15.06
C PRO A 134 -21.42 -23.06 -15.20
N ASP A 135 -22.53 -22.41 -14.84
CA ASP A 135 -22.66 -20.95 -14.86
C ASP A 135 -21.64 -20.28 -13.91
N VAL A 136 -21.48 -20.78 -12.68
CA VAL A 136 -20.48 -20.26 -11.72
C VAL A 136 -19.05 -20.42 -12.28
N PHE A 137 -18.72 -21.56 -12.88
CA PHE A 137 -17.41 -21.78 -13.50
C PHE A 137 -17.20 -20.88 -14.73
N HIS A 138 -18.23 -20.65 -15.55
CA HIS A 138 -18.14 -19.76 -16.71
C HIS A 138 -17.82 -18.32 -16.29
N HIS A 139 -18.51 -17.76 -15.29
CA HIS A 139 -18.18 -16.42 -14.77
C HIS A 139 -16.77 -16.35 -14.16
N LEU A 140 -16.30 -17.42 -13.51
CA LEU A 140 -14.92 -17.50 -13.00
C LEU A 140 -13.89 -17.55 -14.14
N GLN A 141 -14.20 -18.22 -15.26
CA GLN A 141 -13.37 -18.22 -16.47
C GLN A 141 -13.36 -16.84 -17.16
N GLU A 142 -14.52 -16.21 -17.37
CA GLU A 142 -14.61 -14.86 -17.94
C GLU A 142 -13.79 -13.85 -17.12
N LEU A 143 -13.86 -13.97 -15.78
CA LEU A 143 -13.02 -13.21 -14.86
C LEU A 143 -11.53 -13.51 -15.11
N ASP A 144 -11.10 -14.77 -15.16
CA ASP A 144 -9.69 -15.12 -15.39
C ASP A 144 -9.16 -14.58 -16.74
N GLU A 145 -9.93 -14.72 -17.82
CA GLU A 145 -9.64 -14.15 -19.14
C GLU A 145 -9.56 -12.61 -19.11
N LYS A 146 -10.48 -11.96 -18.38
CA LYS A 146 -10.48 -10.51 -18.11
C LYS A 146 -9.23 -10.09 -17.32
N ARG A 147 -8.67 -10.93 -16.42
CA ARG A 147 -7.35 -10.66 -15.79
C ARG A 147 -6.25 -10.67 -16.84
N ILE A 148 -6.12 -11.79 -17.55
CA ILE A 148 -5.02 -12.05 -18.49
C ILE A 148 -4.98 -10.96 -19.57
N LYS A 149 -6.14 -10.61 -20.13
CA LYS A 149 -6.29 -9.55 -21.14
C LYS A 149 -5.86 -8.18 -20.63
N ASN A 150 -6.24 -7.79 -19.42
CA ASN A 150 -5.88 -6.49 -18.87
C ASN A 150 -4.40 -6.42 -18.47
N ILE A 151 -3.83 -7.47 -17.84
CA ILE A 151 -2.39 -7.53 -17.54
C ILE A 151 -1.54 -7.42 -18.81
N LYS A 152 -1.91 -8.13 -19.89
CA LYS A 152 -1.30 -7.96 -21.22
C LYS A 152 -1.36 -6.51 -21.70
N ASN A 153 -2.53 -5.88 -21.62
CA ASN A 153 -2.71 -4.50 -22.09
C ASN A 153 -1.83 -3.52 -21.29
N PHE A 154 -1.75 -3.67 -19.97
CA PHE A 154 -0.90 -2.86 -19.11
C PHE A 154 0.60 -3.04 -19.42
N MET A 155 1.06 -4.27 -19.68
CA MET A 155 2.44 -4.52 -20.10
C MET A 155 2.80 -3.81 -21.41
N ILE A 156 1.90 -3.81 -22.39
CA ILE A 156 2.07 -3.09 -23.65
C ILE A 156 2.07 -1.57 -23.39
N GLN A 157 1.12 -1.07 -22.60
CA GLN A 157 0.99 0.34 -22.26
C GLN A 157 2.23 0.90 -21.56
N SER A 158 2.86 0.15 -20.65
CA SER A 158 4.14 0.55 -20.03
C SER A 158 5.24 0.74 -21.08
N VAL A 159 5.37 -0.18 -22.03
CA VAL A 159 6.38 -0.12 -23.10
C VAL A 159 6.11 1.06 -24.05
N ASP A 160 4.85 1.37 -24.34
CA ASP A 160 4.50 2.49 -25.19
C ASP A 160 4.67 3.85 -24.48
N ILE A 161 4.45 3.93 -23.15
CA ILE A 161 4.79 5.12 -22.34
C ILE A 161 6.29 5.44 -22.44
N GLU A 162 7.16 4.45 -22.28
CA GLU A 162 8.62 4.60 -22.44
C GLU A 162 8.99 5.07 -23.86
N ARG A 163 8.44 4.41 -24.90
CA ARG A 163 8.72 4.75 -26.30
C ARG A 163 8.30 6.16 -26.68
N ASN A 164 7.23 6.69 -26.10
CA ASN A 164 6.68 8.00 -26.47
C ASN A 164 7.64 9.17 -26.18
N VAL A 165 8.57 9.04 -25.23
CA VAL A 165 9.57 10.10 -24.96
C VAL A 165 10.86 9.96 -25.79
N PHE A 166 11.10 8.82 -26.46
CA PHE A 166 12.32 8.58 -27.24
C PHE A 166 12.65 9.70 -28.26
N PRO A 167 11.70 10.31 -28.99
CA PRO A 167 12.00 11.40 -29.92
C PRO A 167 12.56 12.66 -29.24
N ILE A 168 12.12 12.94 -28.00
CA ILE A 168 12.60 14.10 -27.23
C ILE A 168 13.96 13.77 -26.59
N ILE A 169 14.11 12.55 -26.04
CA ILE A 169 15.40 12.06 -25.54
C ILE A 169 16.48 12.12 -26.63
N SER A 170 16.19 11.62 -27.84
CA SER A 170 17.10 11.70 -28.99
C SER A 170 17.48 13.15 -29.29
N LYS A 171 16.50 14.05 -29.40
CA LYS A 171 16.73 15.47 -29.68
C LYS A 171 17.63 16.14 -28.63
N CYS A 172 17.48 15.79 -27.35
CA CYS A 172 18.32 16.33 -26.28
C CYS A 172 19.76 15.76 -26.33
N LEU A 173 19.94 14.49 -26.70
CA LEU A 173 21.26 13.92 -26.96
C LEU A 173 21.94 14.59 -28.17
N ASP A 174 21.21 14.80 -29.26
CA ASP A 174 21.67 15.54 -30.45
C ASP A 174 22.04 16.99 -30.09
N GLY A 175 21.29 17.63 -29.18
CA GLY A 175 21.56 18.95 -28.63
C GLY A 175 22.85 19.02 -27.82
N ILE A 176 23.13 18.00 -27.00
CA ILE A 176 24.39 17.88 -26.25
C ILE A 176 25.58 17.71 -27.19
N VAL A 177 25.47 16.84 -28.21
CA VAL A 177 26.51 16.65 -29.22
C VAL A 177 26.79 17.97 -29.95
N ARG A 178 25.75 18.64 -30.47
CA ARG A 178 25.88 19.91 -31.19
C ARG A 178 26.49 21.02 -30.33
N ALA A 179 26.18 21.05 -29.03
CA ALA A 179 26.77 22.01 -28.10
C ALA A 179 28.27 21.75 -27.84
N ALA A 180 28.72 20.49 -27.94
CA ALA A 180 30.14 20.15 -27.89
C ALA A 180 30.87 20.44 -29.22
N GLU A 181 30.22 20.21 -30.36
CA GLU A 181 30.73 20.54 -31.70
C GLU A 181 30.90 22.05 -31.94
N GLN A 182 30.25 22.89 -31.13
CA GLN A 182 30.39 24.36 -31.17
C GLN A 182 31.62 24.89 -30.39
N ILE A 183 32.36 24.03 -29.67
CA ILE A 183 33.57 24.44 -28.96
C ILE A 183 34.71 24.60 -29.97
N ASN A 184 35.29 25.81 -30.03
CA ASN A 184 36.33 26.17 -31.00
C ASN A 184 37.53 26.78 -30.25
N GLU A 185 38.61 26.01 -30.12
CA GLU A 185 39.76 26.39 -29.30
C GLU A 185 40.47 27.66 -29.79
N LYS A 186 40.32 28.02 -31.08
CA LYS A 186 40.94 29.20 -31.68
C LYS A 186 40.10 30.44 -31.49
N GLU A 187 38.79 30.35 -31.62
CA GLU A 187 37.88 31.46 -31.35
C GLU A 187 37.84 31.78 -29.84
N ASP A 188 37.79 30.76 -28.98
CA ASP A 188 37.85 30.96 -27.52
C ASP A 188 39.16 31.61 -27.05
N THR A 189 40.31 31.13 -27.56
CA THR A 189 41.60 31.74 -27.20
C THR A 189 41.78 33.13 -27.82
N GLN A 190 41.27 33.38 -29.03
CA GLN A 190 41.26 34.71 -29.63
C GLN A 190 40.36 35.68 -28.83
N MET A 191 39.18 35.27 -28.36
CA MET A 191 38.35 36.08 -27.47
C MET A 191 39.07 36.47 -26.18
N VAL A 192 39.85 35.55 -25.59
CA VAL A 192 40.70 35.86 -24.42
C VAL A 192 41.80 36.86 -24.79
N ILE A 193 42.53 36.66 -25.89
CA ILE A 193 43.57 37.59 -26.36
C ILE A 193 42.97 38.97 -26.60
N GLU A 194 41.81 39.08 -27.26
CA GLU A 194 41.16 40.35 -27.52
C GLU A 194 40.59 41.03 -26.29
N ARG A 195 40.17 40.25 -25.29
CA ARG A 195 39.65 40.75 -24.02
C ARG A 195 40.74 41.26 -23.08
N TYR A 196 41.98 40.79 -23.23
CA TYR A 196 43.10 41.07 -22.32
C TYR A 196 44.36 41.67 -22.99
N LYS A 197 44.35 41.90 -24.32
CA LYS A 197 45.44 42.62 -25.03
C LYS A 197 45.70 43.97 -24.37
N SER A 198 46.93 44.19 -23.93
CA SER A 198 47.33 45.35 -23.12
C SER A 198 47.39 46.67 -23.90
N GLY A 199 47.46 46.60 -25.23
CA GLY A 199 47.70 47.77 -26.09
C GLY A 199 49.16 48.27 -26.08
N PHE A 200 50.03 47.70 -25.26
CA PHE A 200 51.47 47.99 -25.30
C PHE A 200 52.07 47.39 -26.57
N GLN A 201 52.75 48.23 -27.35
CA GLN A 201 53.70 47.76 -28.35
C GLN A 201 54.85 47.03 -27.63
N PRO A 202 55.48 46.02 -28.27
CA PRO A 202 56.81 45.56 -27.85
C PRO A 202 57.78 46.76 -27.80
N PRO A 203 58.72 46.83 -26.85
CA PRO A 203 59.77 47.85 -26.86
C PRO A 203 60.57 47.78 -28.17
N GLU A 204 60.86 48.95 -28.75
CA GLU A 204 61.82 49.05 -29.86
C GLU A 204 63.25 48.75 -29.36
N ASP A 205 64.15 48.40 -30.29
CA ASP A 205 65.56 48.18 -29.99
C ASP A 205 66.18 49.42 -29.33
N ILE A 206 66.89 49.21 -28.22
CA ILE A 206 67.51 50.29 -27.45
C ILE A 206 68.56 50.99 -28.35
N PRO A 207 68.39 52.28 -28.68
CA PRO A 207 69.27 52.96 -29.61
C PRO A 207 70.68 53.12 -29.04
N PHE A 208 71.69 53.08 -29.91
CA PHE A 208 73.08 53.32 -29.52
C PHE A 208 73.28 54.79 -29.12
N GLU A 209 73.57 55.03 -27.85
CA GLU A 209 73.86 56.36 -27.31
C GLU A 209 75.31 56.76 -27.62
N ASP A 210 75.52 57.51 -28.70
CA ASP A 210 76.86 57.96 -29.12
C ASP A 210 77.40 59.09 -28.22
N LEU A 211 78.05 58.69 -27.14
CA LEU A 211 78.73 59.58 -26.20
C LEU A 211 79.86 60.43 -26.83
N SER A 212 80.30 60.14 -28.07
CA SER A 212 81.32 60.94 -28.75
C SER A 212 80.79 62.29 -29.27
N ALA A 213 79.48 62.41 -29.49
CA ALA A 213 78.82 63.63 -29.94
C ALA A 213 78.77 64.76 -28.90
N ILE A 214 79.05 64.47 -27.62
CA ILE A 214 78.91 65.39 -26.47
C ILE A 214 79.91 66.57 -26.50
N LYS A 215 80.78 66.67 -27.53
CA LYS A 215 81.82 67.73 -27.66
C LYS A 215 81.39 69.03 -28.35
N SER A 216 80.17 69.14 -28.85
CA SER A 216 79.58 70.42 -29.30
C SER A 216 78.32 70.73 -28.52
N GLY A 217 78.45 71.57 -27.49
CA GLY A 217 77.37 71.85 -26.55
C GLY A 217 76.36 72.87 -27.06
N GLU A 218 75.12 72.44 -27.26
CA GLU A 218 73.92 73.29 -27.20
C GLU A 218 72.84 72.54 -26.39
N VAL A 219 72.04 73.27 -25.61
CA VAL A 219 71.13 72.68 -24.62
C VAL A 219 69.71 72.64 -25.16
N SER A 220 69.04 71.49 -25.02
CA SER A 220 67.59 71.38 -25.04
C SER A 220 67.10 70.38 -24.01
N ALA A 221 66.26 70.88 -23.10
CA ALA A 221 65.50 70.11 -22.12
C ALA A 221 64.31 69.38 -22.82
N PRO A 222 63.68 68.34 -22.22
CA PRO A 222 63.72 68.01 -20.79
C PRO A 222 64.19 66.59 -20.43
N ILE A 223 64.51 66.45 -19.15
CA ILE A 223 64.65 65.17 -18.46
C ILE A 223 63.27 64.49 -18.39
N ASN A 224 62.93 63.71 -19.41
CA ASN A 224 62.04 62.57 -19.24
C ASN A 224 62.90 61.37 -18.82
N THR A 225 63.38 61.38 -17.58
CA THR A 225 63.72 60.11 -16.91
C THR A 225 62.43 59.33 -16.76
N VAL A 226 62.11 58.52 -17.77
CA VAL A 226 61.45 57.24 -17.56
C VAL A 226 62.40 56.47 -16.66
N ALA A 227 62.20 56.60 -15.35
CA ALA A 227 63.00 55.88 -14.39
C ALA A 227 62.88 54.39 -14.72
N ILE A 228 64.00 53.66 -14.60
CA ILE A 228 63.92 52.22 -14.44
C ILE A 228 63.39 51.96 -13.03
N THR A 229 62.09 52.26 -12.83
CA THR A 229 61.29 51.64 -11.78
C THR A 229 61.36 50.16 -12.07
N ALA A 230 62.24 49.46 -11.34
CA ALA A 230 62.40 48.02 -11.42
C ALA A 230 61.02 47.37 -11.49
N ILE A 231 60.80 46.54 -12.51
CA ILE A 231 59.49 45.97 -12.83
C ILE A 231 58.97 45.26 -11.59
N ARG A 232 58.01 45.89 -10.90
CA ARG A 232 57.28 45.24 -9.81
C ARG A 232 56.53 44.06 -10.43
N PRO A 233 56.67 42.83 -9.91
CA PRO A 233 56.01 41.65 -10.46
C PRO A 233 54.52 41.60 -10.06
N GLU A 234 53.80 42.70 -10.30
CA GLU A 234 52.41 42.95 -9.90
C GLU A 234 51.49 43.19 -11.12
N ALA A 235 51.96 42.85 -12.34
CA ALA A 235 51.21 43.04 -13.58
C ALA A 235 51.40 41.93 -14.64
N MET A 236 51.89 40.73 -14.26
CA MET A 236 52.01 39.59 -15.18
C MET A 236 51.30 38.32 -14.69
N THR A 237 50.41 37.88 -15.56
CA THR A 237 49.57 36.68 -15.62
C THR A 237 50.16 35.40 -14.98
N VAL A 238 49.94 35.20 -13.67
CA VAL A 238 50.13 33.88 -13.04
C VAL A 238 48.93 33.49 -12.17
N LYS A 239 48.01 32.75 -12.79
CA LYS A 239 47.21 31.71 -12.09
C LYS A 239 46.80 30.61 -13.07
N GLY A 240 47.83 29.91 -13.56
CA GLY A 240 47.67 28.64 -14.26
C GLY A 240 47.10 27.54 -13.34
N THR A 241 46.70 26.43 -13.95
CA THR A 241 46.03 25.31 -13.29
C THR A 241 46.98 24.32 -12.61
N MET A 242 46.44 23.58 -11.63
CA MET A 242 46.93 22.32 -11.02
C MET A 242 47.98 22.31 -9.87
N SER A 243 47.59 21.55 -8.83
CA SER A 243 48.36 20.60 -7.99
C SER A 243 49.44 21.03 -6.97
N THR A 244 49.17 20.69 -5.69
CA THR A 244 50.08 20.15 -4.62
C THR A 244 51.39 20.87 -4.26
N GLY A 245 51.78 21.13 -3.00
CA GLY A 245 51.24 20.90 -1.64
C GLY A 245 52.33 21.29 -0.61
N LYS A 246 52.08 21.73 0.64
CA LYS A 246 51.44 21.02 1.76
C LYS A 246 51.00 21.97 2.91
N ILE A 247 49.80 21.72 3.43
CA ILE A 247 49.42 21.77 4.87
C ILE A 247 49.78 23.04 5.69
N LYS A 248 48.83 24.00 5.73
CA LYS A 248 48.26 24.51 6.99
C LYS A 248 46.73 24.62 6.80
N LYS A 249 45.93 24.09 7.73
CA LYS A 249 44.46 24.03 7.58
C LYS A 249 43.84 25.43 7.61
N ARG A 250 43.39 25.94 6.46
CA ARG A 250 42.33 26.96 6.35
C ARG A 250 41.35 26.61 5.23
N VAL A 251 40.08 26.78 5.54
CA VAL A 251 38.90 26.41 4.74
C VAL A 251 38.89 27.17 3.41
N GLY A 252 38.60 26.47 2.31
CA GLY A 252 38.41 27.07 0.99
C GLY A 252 37.09 27.84 0.90
N LEU A 253 37.02 28.84 0.01
CA LEU A 253 35.96 29.86 -0.01
C LEU A 253 34.65 29.40 -0.69
N PHE A 254 34.07 28.29 -0.22
CA PHE A 254 32.70 27.83 -0.52
C PHE A 254 31.90 27.78 0.79
N GLY A 255 31.59 28.96 1.36
CA GLY A 255 31.11 29.04 2.74
C GLY A 255 30.50 30.38 3.17
N ILE A 256 29.81 31.08 2.27
CA ILE A 256 28.94 32.22 2.61
C ILE A 256 27.63 32.01 1.85
N PHE A 257 26.48 32.22 2.51
CA PHE A 257 25.13 31.82 2.04
C PHE A 257 24.87 30.31 1.91
N SER A 258 25.35 29.53 2.87
CA SER A 258 24.65 28.29 3.27
C SER A 258 23.87 28.55 4.57
N SER A 259 22.76 29.28 4.45
CA SER A 259 21.66 29.11 5.39
C SER A 259 20.94 27.81 5.03
N ASN A 260 20.48 27.06 6.03
CA ASN A 260 19.54 25.96 5.79
C ASN A 260 18.24 26.56 5.26
N LYS A 261 18.05 26.53 3.95
CA LYS A 261 16.85 26.99 3.25
C LYS A 261 15.69 26.02 3.47
N GLU A 262 15.10 26.10 4.65
CA GLU A 262 13.87 25.39 5.02
C GLU A 262 12.66 25.73 4.12
N ASP A 263 12.78 26.80 3.30
CA ASP A 263 11.80 27.20 2.29
C ASP A 263 11.89 26.42 0.95
N TYR A 264 12.95 25.62 0.75
CA TYR A 264 13.28 24.93 -0.51
C TYR A 264 13.27 25.85 -1.76
N SER A 265 13.61 27.13 -1.59
CA SER A 265 13.64 28.16 -2.66
C SER A 265 14.78 27.98 -3.68
N ASP A 266 15.57 26.91 -3.55
CA ASP A 266 16.58 26.42 -4.49
C ASP A 266 16.02 25.39 -5.50
N LEU A 267 14.83 24.81 -5.25
CA LEU A 267 14.21 23.80 -6.11
C LEU A 267 13.28 24.41 -7.18
N PRO A 268 13.12 23.75 -8.34
CA PRO A 268 12.10 24.11 -9.34
C PRO A 268 10.69 24.18 -8.71
N PRO A 269 9.77 25.07 -9.17
CA PRO A 269 8.53 25.36 -8.45
C PRO A 269 7.67 24.14 -8.08
N ASN A 270 7.49 23.19 -9.01
CA ASN A 270 6.74 21.97 -8.76
C ASN A 270 7.45 21.05 -7.74
N GLN A 271 8.77 20.97 -7.77
CA GLN A 271 9.57 20.19 -6.80
C GLN A 271 9.62 20.88 -5.42
N ARG A 272 9.70 22.21 -5.37
CA ARG A 272 9.54 23.02 -4.14
C ARG A 272 8.17 22.72 -3.50
N LYS A 273 7.08 22.82 -4.26
CA LYS A 273 5.72 22.48 -3.82
C LYS A 273 5.62 21.03 -3.32
N LYS A 274 6.10 20.05 -4.09
CA LYS A 274 6.04 18.61 -3.77
C LYS A 274 6.80 18.28 -2.48
N LYS A 275 8.01 18.85 -2.26
CA LYS A 275 8.75 18.68 -1.00
C LYS A 275 8.12 19.40 0.19
N LEU A 276 7.61 20.62 0.00
CA LEU A 276 6.91 21.36 1.07
C LEU A 276 5.65 20.62 1.51
N GLN A 277 4.88 20.07 0.56
CA GLN A 277 3.68 19.28 0.85
C GLN A 277 4.01 18.00 1.65
N LEU A 278 4.99 17.20 1.20
CA LEU A 278 5.48 16.05 1.98
C LEU A 278 5.99 16.43 3.37
N ARG A 279 6.55 17.64 3.54
CA ARG A 279 6.99 18.16 4.84
C ARG A 279 5.81 18.52 5.75
N VAL A 280 4.76 19.13 5.21
CA VAL A 280 3.50 19.41 5.91
C VAL A 280 2.82 18.11 6.35
N GLU A 281 2.82 17.09 5.49
CA GLU A 281 2.27 15.75 5.79
C GLU A 281 3.06 15.05 6.93
N ASP A 282 4.39 15.02 6.89
CA ASP A 282 5.26 14.47 7.96
C ASP A 282 5.03 15.16 9.32
N ILE A 283 4.89 16.48 9.33
CA ILE A 283 4.63 17.24 10.55
C ILE A 283 3.21 17.00 11.06
N THR A 284 2.23 16.86 10.17
CA THR A 284 0.83 16.55 10.53
C THR A 284 0.71 15.16 11.16
N ALA A 285 1.35 14.15 10.59
CA ALA A 285 1.40 12.80 11.18
C ALA A 285 2.03 12.81 12.58
N LYS A 286 3.11 13.59 12.79
CA LYS A 286 3.74 13.75 14.10
C LYS A 286 2.89 14.50 15.11
N ILE A 287 2.07 15.46 14.67
CA ILE A 287 1.06 16.11 15.53
C ILE A 287 -0.01 15.12 15.97
N GLN A 288 -0.49 14.25 15.06
CA GLN A 288 -1.47 13.20 15.38
C GLN A 288 -0.88 12.19 16.37
N GLN A 289 0.35 11.69 16.12
CA GLN A 289 1.05 10.77 17.02
C GLN A 289 1.27 11.36 18.41
N GLU A 290 1.72 12.63 18.50
CA GLU A 290 1.94 13.30 19.78
C GLU A 290 0.62 13.57 20.52
N THR A 291 -0.45 13.91 19.80
CA THR A 291 -1.80 14.07 20.38
C THR A 291 -2.30 12.75 20.98
N ALA A 292 -2.19 11.64 20.24
CA ALA A 292 -2.58 10.33 20.75
C ALA A 292 -1.76 9.89 21.98
N ALA A 293 -0.45 10.17 21.99
CA ALA A 293 0.41 9.91 23.15
C ALA A 293 0.01 10.75 24.37
N ARG A 294 -0.21 12.06 24.19
CA ARG A 294 -0.66 12.97 25.23
C ARG A 294 -2.03 12.59 25.80
N ASP A 295 -2.96 12.20 24.94
CA ASP A 295 -4.31 11.82 25.37
C ASP A 295 -4.30 10.44 26.07
N GLY A 296 -3.34 9.58 25.74
CA GLY A 296 -3.00 8.37 26.52
C GLY A 296 -2.44 8.71 27.90
N LEU A 297 -1.47 9.63 28.00
CA LEU A 297 -0.95 10.14 29.29
C LEU A 297 -2.07 10.74 30.15
N MET A 298 -2.99 11.50 29.55
CA MET A 298 -4.12 12.10 30.25
C MET A 298 -5.09 11.04 30.81
N LYS A 299 -5.34 9.94 30.09
CA LYS A 299 -6.08 8.79 30.61
C LYS A 299 -5.36 8.10 31.76
N MET A 300 -4.05 7.89 31.66
CA MET A 300 -3.27 7.28 32.75
C MET A 300 -3.26 8.14 34.02
N LYS A 301 -3.17 9.48 33.89
CA LYS A 301 -3.32 10.39 35.03
C LYS A 301 -4.67 10.17 35.73
N GLY A 302 -5.77 10.13 34.97
CA GLY A 302 -7.11 9.88 35.51
C GLY A 302 -7.27 8.52 36.20
N VAL A 303 -6.56 7.48 35.75
CA VAL A 303 -6.53 6.16 36.41
C VAL A 303 -5.80 6.24 37.75
N TYR A 304 -4.66 6.93 37.83
CA TYR A 304 -3.92 7.14 39.08
C TYR A 304 -4.68 8.03 40.06
N GLU A 305 -5.43 9.04 39.57
CA GLU A 305 -6.30 9.89 40.39
C GLU A 305 -7.47 9.11 41.01
N GLN A 306 -7.98 8.09 40.31
CA GLN A 306 -9.06 7.22 40.79
C GLN A 306 -8.56 6.06 41.67
N ASN A 307 -7.33 5.59 41.48
CA ASN A 307 -6.74 4.51 42.27
C ASN A 307 -5.25 4.76 42.58
N PRO A 308 -4.94 5.38 43.74
CA PRO A 308 -3.58 5.67 44.18
C PRO A 308 -2.66 4.45 44.36
N ALA A 309 -3.19 3.22 44.34
CA ALA A 309 -2.37 2.00 44.40
C ALA A 309 -1.74 1.63 43.03
N LEU A 310 -2.15 2.28 41.93
CA LEU A 310 -1.63 2.02 40.58
C LEU A 310 -0.50 2.98 40.17
N GLY A 311 -0.37 4.13 40.83
CA GLY A 311 0.68 5.12 40.56
C GLY A 311 0.36 6.50 41.13
N ASP A 312 1.34 7.41 41.04
CA ASP A 312 1.19 8.82 41.43
C ASP A 312 0.80 9.68 40.21
N PRO A 313 -0.34 10.38 40.20
CA PRO A 313 -0.72 11.31 39.13
C PRO A 313 0.34 12.37 38.81
N MET A 314 1.09 12.82 39.83
CA MET A 314 2.10 13.88 39.69
C MET A 314 3.32 13.41 38.89
N SER A 315 3.57 12.10 38.83
CA SER A 315 4.62 11.51 37.97
C SER A 315 4.33 11.64 36.46
N ILE A 316 3.05 11.79 36.10
CA ILE A 316 2.58 11.96 34.71
C ILE A 316 2.51 13.44 34.31
N GLU A 317 2.31 14.35 35.27
CA GLU A 317 2.24 15.81 35.09
C GLU A 317 3.41 16.37 34.25
N GLY A 318 4.64 15.92 34.54
CA GLY A 318 5.83 16.35 33.80
C GLY A 318 5.85 15.89 32.34
N GLN A 319 5.42 14.65 32.07
CA GLN A 319 5.36 14.09 30.71
C GLN A 319 4.26 14.75 29.88
N LEU A 320 3.12 15.08 30.52
CA LEU A 320 2.01 15.79 29.88
C LEU A 320 2.43 17.21 29.44
N ASN A 321 3.20 17.91 30.29
CA ASN A 321 3.76 19.22 29.99
C ASN A 321 4.83 19.18 28.88
N GLU A 322 5.74 18.18 28.90
CA GLU A 322 6.73 18.01 27.82
C GLU A 322 6.04 17.71 26.48
N SER A 323 5.06 16.80 26.47
CA SER A 323 4.27 16.47 25.28
C SER A 323 3.48 17.69 24.76
N GLY A 324 2.91 18.50 25.64
CA GLY A 324 2.29 19.80 25.29
C GLY A 324 3.28 20.74 24.57
N HIS A 325 4.44 21.00 25.16
CA HIS A 325 5.49 21.82 24.53
C HIS A 325 6.02 21.25 23.22
N LYS A 326 6.01 19.92 23.04
CA LYS A 326 6.39 19.23 21.80
C LYS A 326 5.32 19.40 20.73
N LEU A 327 4.03 19.31 21.10
CA LEU A 327 2.88 19.62 20.25
C LEU A 327 2.91 21.06 19.74
N ASP A 328 3.18 22.05 20.61
CA ASP A 328 3.25 23.46 20.21
C ASP A 328 4.42 23.73 19.25
N LYS A 329 5.59 23.14 19.50
CA LYS A 329 6.75 23.21 18.58
C LYS A 329 6.46 22.56 17.23
N LEU A 330 5.67 21.48 17.19
CA LEU A 330 5.23 20.85 15.95
C LEU A 330 4.19 21.71 15.20
N ARG A 331 3.22 22.31 15.91
CA ARG A 331 2.21 23.22 15.34
C ARG A 331 2.83 24.49 14.75
N GLN A 332 3.79 25.11 15.44
CA GLN A 332 4.56 26.25 14.93
C GLN A 332 5.34 25.89 13.66
N LYS A 333 5.93 24.68 13.60
CA LYS A 333 6.56 24.17 12.37
C LYS A 333 5.55 23.92 11.27
N LEU A 334 4.39 23.33 11.56
CA LEU A 334 3.33 23.10 10.57
C LEU A 334 2.93 24.42 9.90
N GLN A 335 2.61 25.44 10.70
CA GLN A 335 2.26 26.78 10.22
C GLN A 335 3.37 27.40 9.35
N LYS A 336 4.64 27.26 9.75
CA LYS A 336 5.79 27.74 8.97
C LYS A 336 5.89 27.08 7.59
N TYR A 337 5.78 25.75 7.53
CA TYR A 337 5.88 25.01 6.26
C TYR A 337 4.60 25.14 5.39
N GLN A 338 3.44 25.38 6.00
CA GLN A 338 2.21 25.74 5.28
C GLN A 338 2.34 27.12 4.60
N GLY A 339 2.86 28.14 5.29
CA GLY A 339 3.11 29.45 4.68
C GLY A 339 4.11 29.41 3.52
N TYR A 340 5.16 28.60 3.62
CA TYR A 340 6.07 28.36 2.47
C TYR A 340 5.38 27.64 1.31
N LEU A 341 4.44 26.71 1.59
CA LEU A 341 3.67 26.01 0.56
C LEU A 341 2.69 26.94 -0.16
N GLU A 342 2.08 27.87 0.57
CA GLU A 342 1.18 28.91 0.04
C GLU A 342 1.93 29.87 -0.90
N GLU A 343 3.07 30.42 -0.44
CA GLU A 343 3.99 31.24 -1.26
C GLU A 343 4.44 30.51 -2.54
N ALA A 344 4.77 29.22 -2.43
CA ALA A 344 5.17 28.38 -3.56
C ALA A 344 4.02 28.07 -4.54
N VAL A 345 2.76 28.18 -4.12
CA VAL A 345 1.57 28.00 -4.99
C VAL A 345 1.19 29.32 -5.68
N GLU A 346 1.20 30.45 -4.96
CA GLU A 346 0.93 31.77 -5.57
C GLU A 346 1.94 32.13 -6.67
N GLY A 347 3.22 31.77 -6.46
CA GLY A 347 4.29 31.98 -7.44
C GLY A 347 4.14 31.21 -8.76
N VAL A 348 3.27 30.19 -8.82
CA VAL A 348 2.98 29.41 -10.03
C VAL A 348 1.84 30.01 -10.84
N ASN A 349 0.77 30.47 -10.19
CA ASN A 349 -0.43 30.98 -10.89
C ASN A 349 -0.16 32.29 -11.67
N ASN A 350 0.80 33.11 -11.25
CA ASN A 350 1.11 34.40 -11.88
C ASN A 350 1.97 34.33 -13.17
N LYS A 351 2.10 33.16 -13.82
CA LYS A 351 2.93 32.98 -15.04
C LYS A 351 2.24 32.34 -16.24
N SER A 352 0.94 32.10 -16.20
CA SER A 352 0.15 31.49 -17.29
C SER A 352 -0.61 32.51 -18.18
N GLY A 353 0.01 33.67 -18.48
CA GLY A 353 -0.57 34.68 -19.37
C GLY A 353 0.49 35.56 -20.03
N GLN A 354 0.69 35.40 -21.35
CA GLN A 354 1.80 36.03 -22.07
C GLN A 354 1.32 37.11 -23.07
N GLN A 355 1.87 38.33 -22.89
CA GLN A 355 2.17 39.39 -23.87
C GLN A 355 1.25 39.57 -25.10
N SER A 356 0.59 40.73 -25.18
CA SER A 356 0.60 41.61 -26.38
C SER A 356 0.03 42.99 -26.07
N GLY A 357 0.64 44.07 -26.58
CA GLY A 357 0.14 45.44 -26.45
C GLY A 357 1.24 46.49 -26.33
N VAL A 358 1.41 47.31 -27.38
CA VAL A 358 2.40 48.41 -27.43
C VAL A 358 1.88 49.65 -26.67
N VAL A 359 2.82 50.42 -26.11
CA VAL A 359 2.59 51.68 -25.40
C VAL A 359 1.85 52.71 -26.27
N LEU A 360 0.83 53.37 -25.69
CA LEU A 360 0.58 54.80 -25.86
C LEU A 360 -0.37 55.33 -24.77
N SER A 361 -0.20 56.60 -24.39
CA SER A 361 -1.01 57.30 -23.38
C SER A 361 -1.95 58.32 -24.02
N VAL A 362 -3.09 58.62 -23.37
CA VAL A 362 -3.74 59.95 -23.29
C VAL A 362 -5.01 59.88 -22.41
N SER A 363 -5.35 61.00 -21.76
CA SER A 363 -6.47 61.18 -20.83
C SER A 363 -7.86 61.25 -21.53
N PRO A 364 -8.99 60.99 -20.81
CA PRO A 364 -10.32 60.90 -21.43
C PRO A 364 -11.00 62.27 -21.66
N SER A 365 -11.80 62.39 -22.73
CA SER A 365 -12.65 63.57 -22.99
C SER A 365 -13.88 63.27 -23.87
N ALA A 366 -15.06 63.22 -23.22
CA ALA A 366 -16.41 63.55 -23.70
C ALA A 366 -17.03 62.90 -24.98
N PRO A 367 -18.39 62.82 -25.10
CA PRO A 367 -19.06 61.96 -26.10
C PRO A 367 -19.91 62.72 -27.16
N SER A 368 -20.35 62.02 -28.22
CA SER A 368 -21.50 62.47 -29.03
C SER A 368 -22.29 61.37 -29.77
N ARG A 369 -23.54 61.18 -29.32
CA ARG A 369 -24.80 60.93 -30.07
C ARG A 369 -24.79 60.23 -31.46
N ARG A 370 -25.63 59.20 -31.60
CA ARG A 370 -26.89 59.12 -32.42
C ARG A 370 -27.37 57.66 -32.57
N ASN A 371 -28.65 57.29 -32.78
CA ASN A 371 -29.96 57.94 -32.52
C ASN A 371 -31.12 56.93 -32.73
N LYS A 372 -32.33 57.23 -32.21
CA LYS A 372 -33.64 56.55 -32.41
C LYS A 372 -33.79 55.16 -31.73
N GLY A 373 -34.95 54.79 -31.19
CA GLY A 373 -36.15 55.60 -30.87
C GLY A 373 -37.46 54.81 -30.72
N VAL A 374 -38.50 55.48 -30.20
CA VAL A 374 -39.93 55.07 -30.10
C VAL A 374 -40.28 54.09 -28.94
N ALA A 375 -41.50 54.28 -28.40
CA ALA A 375 -42.20 53.59 -27.30
C ALA A 375 -43.73 53.75 -27.55
N PRO A 376 -44.71 53.52 -26.63
CA PRO A 376 -44.75 52.81 -25.34
C PRO A 376 -45.87 51.72 -25.28
N GLY A 377 -46.19 51.09 -24.13
CA GLY A 377 -47.22 50.02 -24.11
C GLY A 377 -47.74 49.35 -22.82
N HIS A 378 -48.00 50.08 -21.72
CA HIS A 378 -49.12 49.92 -20.75
C HIS A 378 -49.58 48.57 -20.07
N HIS A 379 -50.06 48.73 -18.81
CA HIS A 379 -50.93 47.87 -17.96
C HIS A 379 -50.33 46.59 -17.31
N LEU A 380 -50.32 46.47 -15.95
CA LEU A 380 -51.37 46.07 -14.97
C LEU A 380 -51.75 44.57 -15.04
N ASN A 381 -52.01 43.83 -13.95
CA ASN A 381 -52.43 44.15 -12.56
C ASN A 381 -51.80 43.13 -11.57
N GLY A 382 -51.44 43.42 -10.30
CA GLY A 382 -52.33 43.42 -9.11
C GLY A 382 -52.36 42.03 -8.41
N GLY A 383 -52.30 41.85 -7.08
CA GLY A 383 -52.17 42.75 -5.92
C GLY A 383 -51.67 41.96 -4.67
N HIS A 384 -51.28 42.62 -3.56
CA HIS A 384 -52.07 42.75 -2.31
C HIS A 384 -52.29 41.44 -1.50
N LEU A 385 -52.13 41.37 -0.16
CA LEU A 385 -51.95 42.41 0.87
C LEU A 385 -51.52 41.83 2.26
N ASN A 386 -50.72 42.59 3.03
CA ASN A 386 -50.77 42.75 4.52
C ASN A 386 -50.61 41.52 5.48
N ARG A 387 -50.29 41.67 6.79
CA ARG A 387 -49.89 42.83 7.64
C ARG A 387 -49.14 42.40 8.92
N HIS A 388 -48.39 43.36 9.46
CA HIS A 388 -47.69 43.48 10.76
C HIS A 388 -48.45 43.03 12.05
N HIS A 389 -47.90 43.03 13.29
CA HIS A 389 -46.82 43.87 13.88
C HIS A 389 -46.24 43.37 15.24
N ARG A 390 -44.93 43.63 15.46
CA ARG A 390 -44.22 44.08 16.71
C ARG A 390 -44.14 43.25 18.02
N ASN A 391 -42.96 43.38 18.64
CA ASN A 391 -42.57 43.26 20.07
C ASN A 391 -42.57 41.85 20.73
N SER A 392 -41.67 41.53 21.68
CA SER A 392 -40.46 42.26 22.15
C SER A 392 -39.53 41.43 23.07
N GLY A 393 -38.20 41.57 22.88
CA GLY A 393 -37.16 41.48 23.92
C GLY A 393 -36.67 40.07 24.34
N GLY A 394 -35.47 40.00 24.95
CA GLY A 394 -35.07 38.85 25.81
C GLY A 394 -33.82 38.03 25.44
N SER A 395 -32.64 38.66 25.43
CA SER A 395 -31.28 38.09 25.63
C SER A 395 -31.06 36.60 25.98
N GLY A 396 -30.18 35.94 25.21
CA GLY A 396 -29.11 35.02 25.71
C GLY A 396 -29.50 33.59 26.12
N GLY A 397 -28.55 32.64 26.05
CA GLY A 397 -28.77 31.25 26.47
C GLY A 397 -28.01 30.21 25.62
N GLU A 398 -26.76 30.03 25.99
CA GLU A 398 -25.69 29.21 25.41
C GLU A 398 -25.85 27.65 25.35
N GLU A 399 -25.13 27.06 24.37
CA GLU A 399 -24.46 25.74 24.30
C GLU A 399 -25.21 24.39 24.12
N ASP A 400 -24.49 23.46 23.46
CA ASP A 400 -24.87 22.12 23.04
C ASP A 400 -24.71 21.04 24.13
N SER A 401 -25.47 19.95 23.98
CA SER A 401 -25.01 18.59 24.33
C SER A 401 -25.92 17.51 23.76
N LEU A 402 -25.33 16.46 23.16
CA LEU A 402 -25.40 15.07 23.68
C LEU A 402 -24.72 14.03 22.76
N SER A 403 -23.49 13.66 23.13
CA SER A 403 -22.98 12.30 23.32
C SER A 403 -23.49 11.12 22.46
N ARG A 404 -22.54 10.30 21.94
CA ARG A 404 -22.23 8.96 22.52
C ARG A 404 -20.99 8.26 21.91
N SER A 405 -20.25 7.56 22.78
CA SER A 405 -19.10 6.66 22.52
C SER A 405 -19.58 5.20 22.28
N ALA A 406 -18.79 4.12 22.14
CA ALA A 406 -17.35 3.84 22.29
C ALA A 406 -16.97 2.65 21.35
N SER A 407 -15.69 2.32 21.05
CA SER A 407 -14.77 1.38 21.76
C SER A 407 -15.27 -0.08 21.93
N ASP A 408 -14.43 -1.13 22.04
CA ASP A 408 -13.04 -1.18 22.54
C ASP A 408 -12.23 -2.41 22.08
N SER A 409 -10.92 -2.45 22.39
CA SER A 409 -9.97 -3.57 22.18
C SER A 409 -8.88 -3.59 23.28
N SER A 410 -8.64 -4.70 24.01
CA SER A 410 -7.63 -4.73 25.12
C SER A 410 -6.87 -6.06 25.37
N VAL A 411 -5.55 -5.99 25.13
CA VAL A 411 -4.34 -6.66 25.67
C VAL A 411 -4.30 -7.60 26.90
N SER A 412 -3.27 -8.48 26.88
CA SER A 412 -2.30 -8.83 27.96
C SER A 412 -0.99 -9.40 27.29
N ASN A 413 0.17 -9.74 27.88
CA ASN A 413 0.78 -9.63 29.24
C ASN A 413 2.36 -9.68 29.13
N PRO A 414 3.18 -9.44 30.19
CA PRO A 414 4.65 -9.22 30.07
C PRO A 414 5.60 -10.17 30.86
N ALA A 415 6.94 -10.15 30.58
CA ALA A 415 8.05 -9.81 31.55
C ALA A 415 9.48 -10.40 31.33
N VAL A 416 10.47 -9.51 31.09
CA VAL A 416 11.83 -9.36 31.72
C VAL A 416 12.78 -10.56 32.03
N ASN A 417 14.02 -10.58 31.46
CA ASN A 417 15.30 -10.50 32.22
C ASN A 417 16.62 -10.22 31.39
N HIS A 418 17.78 -10.10 32.08
CA HIS A 418 19.09 -9.55 31.63
C HIS A 418 20.22 -10.58 31.29
N LYS A 419 21.15 -10.22 30.37
CA LYS A 419 22.64 -10.30 30.53
C LYS A 419 23.45 -9.60 29.39
N GLN A 420 24.79 -9.73 29.34
CA GLN A 420 25.73 -8.67 28.89
C GLN A 420 26.68 -8.98 27.68
N SER A 421 27.00 -7.92 26.91
CA SER A 421 28.28 -7.60 26.20
C SER A 421 28.73 -8.30 24.89
N ALA A 422 28.49 -7.63 23.74
CA ALA A 422 29.44 -7.05 22.74
C ALA A 422 30.65 -7.86 22.14
N PRO A 423 31.23 -7.49 20.95
CA PRO A 423 30.77 -6.60 19.84
C PRO A 423 31.02 -7.11 18.38
N GLY A 424 30.35 -6.50 17.37
CA GLY A 424 31.00 -6.18 16.07
C GLY A 424 30.34 -6.57 14.72
N THR A 425 29.72 -5.58 14.05
CA THR A 425 29.43 -5.47 12.58
C THR A 425 28.56 -6.53 11.86
N PRO A 426 27.86 -6.19 10.76
CA PRO A 426 27.10 -4.96 10.49
C PRO A 426 25.65 -5.24 10.01
N LEU A 427 24.65 -4.46 10.42
CA LEU A 427 23.25 -4.66 9.98
C LEU A 427 22.96 -4.02 8.60
N PRO A 428 22.32 -4.73 7.67
CA PRO A 428 21.37 -4.16 6.71
C PRO A 428 20.06 -3.81 7.43
N SER A 429 19.45 -2.68 7.08
CA SER A 429 18.21 -2.19 7.71
C SER A 429 16.99 -2.47 6.84
N HIS A 430 16.28 -3.57 7.10
CA HIS A 430 14.90 -3.78 6.67
C HIS A 430 14.05 -4.27 7.85
N GLY A 431 12.79 -3.85 7.92
CA GLY A 431 11.93 -4.05 9.08
C GLY A 431 10.72 -4.94 8.81
N SER A 432 10.21 -5.53 9.89
CA SER A 432 8.84 -6.03 10.05
C SER A 432 8.24 -6.87 8.91
N SER A 433 8.60 -8.15 8.88
CA SER A 433 7.80 -9.21 8.23
C SER A 433 7.03 -9.99 9.29
N ASN A 434 5.71 -9.86 9.32
CA ASN A 434 4.83 -10.83 9.98
C ASN A 434 4.53 -11.96 8.97
N SER A 435 4.44 -13.20 9.44
CA SER A 435 4.03 -14.35 8.60
C SER A 435 2.62 -14.11 8.00
N PRO A 436 2.33 -14.58 6.77
CA PRO A 436 1.02 -14.41 6.17
C PRO A 436 -0.01 -15.41 6.72
N GLU A 437 -1.10 -14.88 7.28
CA GLU A 437 -2.27 -15.66 7.72
C GLU A 437 -3.05 -16.22 6.51
N SER A 438 -2.65 -17.39 6.02
CA SER A 438 -3.38 -18.14 4.99
C SER A 438 -4.46 -19.02 5.64
N GLY A 439 -5.57 -18.39 6.03
CA GLY A 439 -6.63 -19.03 6.83
C GLY A 439 -7.34 -20.21 6.15
N LEU A 440 -7.09 -21.42 6.67
CA LEU A 440 -7.98 -22.58 6.61
C LEU A 440 -8.16 -23.12 8.04
N GLY A 441 -9.36 -23.02 8.59
CA GLY A 441 -9.63 -23.36 9.99
C GLY A 441 -9.90 -24.85 10.20
N THR A 442 -9.20 -25.45 11.16
CA THR A 442 -9.48 -26.80 11.69
C THR A 442 -9.67 -26.74 13.21
N SER A 443 -10.91 -26.51 13.65
CA SER A 443 -11.24 -26.49 15.07
C SER A 443 -11.14 -27.89 15.68
N HIS A 444 -10.23 -28.12 16.63
CA HIS A 444 -10.25 -29.34 17.45
C HIS A 444 -10.29 -28.99 18.94
N THR A 445 -11.49 -29.01 19.53
CA THR A 445 -11.71 -28.84 20.96
C THR A 445 -11.45 -30.14 21.71
N SER A 446 -10.51 -30.14 22.63
CA SER A 446 -10.21 -31.30 23.48
C SER A 446 -11.39 -31.66 24.41
N LEU A 447 -11.77 -32.94 24.42
CA LEU A 447 -12.46 -33.58 25.54
C LEU A 447 -11.77 -34.92 25.85
N PRO A 448 -11.65 -35.31 27.14
CA PRO A 448 -10.85 -36.47 27.54
C PRO A 448 -11.68 -37.72 27.84
N ASP A 449 -10.90 -38.80 28.02
CA ASP A 449 -11.16 -39.98 28.86
C ASP A 449 -11.95 -41.16 28.26
N SER A 450 -11.77 -42.32 28.89
CA SER A 450 -11.90 -43.65 28.27
C SER A 450 -12.81 -44.58 29.06
N ASP A 451 -13.46 -45.53 28.37
CA ASP A 451 -13.40 -46.95 28.79
C ASP A 451 -13.88 -47.89 27.65
N PRO A 452 -13.44 -49.17 27.59
CA PRO A 452 -13.80 -50.11 26.53
C PRO A 452 -14.62 -51.33 27.01
N GLU A 453 -15.74 -51.63 26.35
CA GLU A 453 -16.39 -52.95 26.44
C GLU A 453 -16.80 -53.48 25.06
N HIS A 454 -16.66 -54.80 24.90
CA HIS A 454 -17.18 -55.74 23.89
C HIS A 454 -17.46 -55.24 22.43
N GLY A 455 -16.95 -55.84 21.36
CA GLY A 455 -16.27 -57.14 21.21
C GLY A 455 -17.19 -58.21 20.61
N ASP A 456 -16.99 -58.50 19.33
CA ASP A 456 -17.42 -59.74 18.67
C ASP A 456 -16.56 -59.97 17.43
N THR A 457 -16.20 -61.23 17.17
CA THR A 457 -15.54 -61.66 15.93
C THR A 457 -16.52 -62.40 15.04
N ASP A 458 -16.53 -62.14 13.73
CA ASP A 458 -16.88 -63.19 12.78
C ASP A 458 -16.12 -63.06 11.44
N ALA A 459 -16.06 -64.16 10.68
CA ALA A 459 -14.98 -64.41 9.74
C ALA A 459 -15.42 -64.41 8.26
N GLN A 460 -14.97 -63.40 7.50
CA GLN A 460 -14.73 -63.49 6.06
C GLN A 460 -13.53 -62.62 5.69
N GLY A 461 -12.45 -63.25 5.22
CA GLY A 461 -11.15 -62.59 5.05
C GLY A 461 -10.90 -62.02 3.66
N GLN A 462 -11.10 -60.71 3.50
CA GLN A 462 -10.30 -59.85 2.61
C GLN A 462 -10.40 -58.39 3.12
N PRO A 463 -9.43 -57.50 2.80
CA PRO A 463 -9.17 -56.32 3.63
C PRO A 463 -10.24 -55.25 3.51
N CYS A 464 -10.66 -54.71 4.65
CA CYS A 464 -11.41 -53.45 4.70
C CYS A 464 -10.45 -52.30 4.37
N SER A 465 -10.75 -51.53 3.32
CA SER A 465 -10.03 -50.30 3.02
C SER A 465 -10.63 -49.15 3.83
N ASP A 466 -10.06 -48.87 5.00
CA ASP A 466 -10.37 -47.63 5.73
C ASP A 466 -9.97 -46.44 4.86
N TYR A 467 -10.96 -45.62 4.49
CA TYR A 467 -10.77 -44.42 3.68
C TYR A 467 -11.09 -43.18 4.53
N CYS A 468 -10.22 -42.93 5.50
CA CYS A 468 -10.25 -41.75 6.38
C CYS A 468 -8.85 -41.36 6.86
N ASP A 469 -7.86 -41.39 5.95
CA ASP A 469 -6.61 -40.67 6.12
C ASP A 469 -6.63 -39.41 5.26
N GLY A 470 -6.17 -38.28 5.79
CA GLY A 470 -6.14 -37.00 5.07
C GLY A 470 -4.87 -36.93 4.24
N GLU A 471 -4.97 -36.71 2.92
CA GLU A 471 -3.84 -36.84 1.99
C GLU A 471 -2.59 -36.04 2.43
N VAL A 472 -1.67 -36.76 3.08
CA VAL A 472 -0.37 -36.26 3.52
C VAL A 472 0.45 -35.91 2.28
N LEU A 473 0.59 -34.61 2.01
CA LEU A 473 1.26 -34.11 0.81
C LEU A 473 2.68 -34.71 0.69
N PRO A 474 3.08 -35.18 -0.51
CA PRO A 474 4.40 -35.79 -0.71
C PRO A 474 5.52 -34.76 -0.51
N ALA A 475 6.64 -35.20 0.04
CA ALA A 475 7.81 -34.34 0.21
C ALA A 475 8.44 -33.99 -1.15
N LEU A 476 8.65 -32.69 -1.41
CA LEU A 476 9.29 -32.15 -2.61
C LEU A 476 10.83 -32.27 -2.54
N GLY A 477 11.36 -32.47 -1.34
CA GLY A 477 12.79 -32.56 -1.06
C GLY A 477 13.07 -32.65 0.43
N VAL A 478 14.34 -32.51 0.78
CA VAL A 478 14.81 -32.35 2.16
C VAL A 478 15.44 -30.97 2.32
N CYS A 479 15.36 -30.39 3.51
CA CYS A 479 16.08 -29.17 3.85
C CYS A 479 16.81 -29.31 5.18
N LYS A 480 17.95 -28.62 5.29
CA LYS A 480 18.76 -28.58 6.51
C LYS A 480 18.77 -27.18 7.12
N ALA A 481 18.50 -27.08 8.41
CA ALA A 481 18.60 -25.81 9.14
C ALA A 481 20.07 -25.35 9.21
N LEU A 482 20.30 -24.10 8.79
CA LEU A 482 21.59 -23.41 8.85
C LEU A 482 21.75 -22.57 10.13
N TYR A 483 20.63 -22.27 10.79
CA TYR A 483 20.54 -21.49 12.02
C TYR A 483 19.35 -21.98 12.85
N PRO A 484 19.41 -21.92 14.19
CA PRO A 484 18.25 -22.20 15.03
C PRO A 484 17.18 -21.11 14.85
N PHE A 485 15.91 -21.51 14.99
CA PHE A 485 14.75 -20.62 14.89
C PHE A 485 13.72 -20.98 15.95
N GLU A 486 13.29 -19.98 16.73
CA GLU A 486 12.23 -20.11 17.73
C GLU A 486 10.88 -19.72 17.09
N ALA A 487 9.91 -20.62 17.16
CA ALA A 487 8.55 -20.37 16.68
C ALA A 487 7.89 -19.23 17.48
N THR A 488 7.47 -18.18 16.78
CA THR A 488 6.86 -16.97 17.38
C THR A 488 5.48 -16.65 16.83
N SER A 489 5.02 -17.38 15.81
CA SER A 489 3.68 -17.27 15.20
C SER A 489 2.98 -18.64 15.15
N GLU A 490 1.65 -18.61 15.27
CA GLU A 490 0.80 -19.79 15.10
C GLU A 490 0.98 -20.35 13.68
N GLY A 491 1.33 -21.65 13.58
CA GLY A 491 1.71 -22.30 12.31
C GLY A 491 3.20 -22.25 11.95
N SER A 492 4.06 -21.59 12.74
CA SER A 492 5.52 -21.76 12.64
C SER A 492 6.01 -22.88 13.56
N ILE A 493 7.03 -23.63 13.16
CA ILE A 493 7.66 -24.68 14.00
C ILE A 493 9.10 -24.32 14.38
N PRO A 494 9.56 -24.66 15.59
CA PRO A 494 10.93 -24.40 16.00
C PRO A 494 11.89 -25.41 15.35
N MET A 495 13.10 -24.95 15.02
CA MET A 495 14.17 -25.80 14.48
C MET A 495 15.54 -25.50 15.09
N HIS A 496 16.38 -26.52 15.11
CA HIS A 496 17.72 -26.52 15.72
C HIS A 496 18.81 -26.35 14.64
N ASP A 497 20.00 -25.87 15.02
CA ASP A 497 21.15 -25.83 14.10
C ASP A 497 21.48 -27.24 13.55
N GLY A 498 21.59 -27.36 12.23
CA GLY A 498 21.91 -28.61 11.54
C GLY A 498 20.79 -29.66 11.45
N GLU A 499 19.57 -29.34 11.89
CA GLU A 499 18.40 -30.23 11.83
C GLU A 499 17.93 -30.49 10.38
N GLU A 500 17.43 -31.69 10.09
CA GLU A 500 16.96 -32.11 8.76
C GLU A 500 15.44 -32.33 8.76
N LEU A 501 14.74 -31.71 7.80
CA LEU A 501 13.29 -31.69 7.68
C LEU A 501 12.87 -31.98 6.23
N HIS A 502 11.63 -32.43 6.02
CA HIS A 502 11.06 -32.64 4.67
C HIS A 502 10.38 -31.36 4.17
N ILE A 503 10.64 -30.96 2.93
CA ILE A 503 9.97 -29.82 2.28
C ILE A 503 8.59 -30.29 1.79
N VAL A 504 7.52 -29.64 2.24
CA VAL A 504 6.14 -29.89 1.79
C VAL A 504 5.72 -28.86 0.74
N GLU A 505 6.10 -27.60 0.92
CA GLU A 505 5.78 -26.50 0.00
C GLU A 505 6.93 -25.50 -0.03
N LEU A 506 7.29 -25.01 -1.22
CA LEU A 506 8.37 -24.06 -1.42
C LEU A 506 7.89 -22.61 -1.30
N ASP A 507 8.81 -21.74 -0.87
CA ASP A 507 8.65 -20.28 -0.83
C ASP A 507 8.11 -19.71 -2.15
N GLN A 508 6.95 -19.06 -2.07
CA GLN A 508 6.28 -18.43 -3.22
C GLN A 508 6.69 -16.96 -3.42
N GLY A 509 7.71 -16.48 -2.69
CA GLY A 509 8.19 -15.10 -2.67
C GLY A 509 7.82 -14.33 -1.40
N ASP A 510 7.42 -15.01 -0.32
CA ASP A 510 7.05 -14.41 0.97
C ASP A 510 8.11 -14.62 2.08
N GLY A 511 9.12 -15.45 1.83
CA GLY A 511 10.22 -15.73 2.75
C GLY A 511 10.02 -16.98 3.63
N TRP A 512 8.96 -17.77 3.43
CA TRP A 512 8.62 -18.92 4.25
C TRP A 512 8.54 -20.22 3.44
N THR A 513 9.09 -21.30 3.99
CA THR A 513 8.99 -22.66 3.42
C THR A 513 8.20 -23.54 4.37
N ARG A 514 7.26 -24.33 3.83
CA ARG A 514 6.47 -25.30 4.62
C ARG A 514 7.24 -26.61 4.72
N VAL A 515 7.44 -27.06 5.96
CA VAL A 515 8.27 -28.21 6.29
C VAL A 515 7.53 -29.20 7.19
N ARG A 516 7.95 -30.46 7.16
CA ARG A 516 7.43 -31.55 8.00
C ARG A 516 8.57 -32.26 8.74
N ARG A 517 8.40 -32.49 10.04
CA ARG A 517 9.30 -33.29 10.88
C ARG A 517 8.99 -34.78 10.70
N GLN A 518 10.02 -35.62 10.53
CA GLN A 518 9.82 -37.04 10.15
C GLN A 518 9.30 -37.94 11.29
N ILE A 519 9.45 -37.53 12.55
CA ILE A 519 9.26 -38.40 13.73
C ILE A 519 7.79 -38.44 14.20
N ASP A 520 7.12 -37.30 14.14
CA ASP A 520 5.77 -37.04 14.68
C ASP A 520 4.82 -36.46 13.63
N MET A 521 5.30 -36.23 12.40
CA MET A 521 4.58 -35.60 11.29
C MET A 521 4.16 -34.14 11.57
N GLU A 522 4.82 -33.47 12.52
CA GLU A 522 4.61 -32.04 12.79
C GLU A 522 4.87 -31.21 11.51
N GLU A 523 3.90 -30.38 11.10
CA GLU A 523 4.03 -29.46 9.97
C GLU A 523 3.97 -28.00 10.41
N GLY A 524 4.77 -27.16 9.75
CA GLY A 524 4.65 -25.72 9.86
C GLY A 524 5.61 -24.97 8.95
N PHE A 525 5.70 -23.66 9.16
CA PHE A 525 6.54 -22.76 8.37
C PHE A 525 7.83 -22.41 9.09
N VAL A 526 8.93 -22.38 8.33
CA VAL A 526 10.25 -21.87 8.76
C VAL A 526 10.76 -20.83 7.76
N PRO A 527 11.63 -19.88 8.16
CA PRO A 527 12.18 -18.89 7.23
C PRO A 527 13.07 -19.57 6.17
N THR A 528 12.79 -19.34 4.89
CA THR A 528 13.55 -19.93 3.76
C THR A 528 15.03 -19.56 3.79
N SER A 529 15.36 -18.37 4.30
CA SER A 529 16.74 -17.89 4.46
C SER A 529 17.52 -18.55 5.60
N TYR A 530 16.88 -19.40 6.41
CA TYR A 530 17.48 -20.15 7.52
C TYR A 530 17.71 -21.63 7.19
N ILE A 531 17.38 -22.07 5.97
CA ILE A 531 17.49 -23.48 5.53
C ILE A 531 18.26 -23.63 4.21
N GLU A 532 18.94 -24.76 4.03
CA GLU A 532 19.53 -25.21 2.77
C GLU A 532 18.67 -26.32 2.16
N CYS A 533 18.07 -26.07 0.99
CA CYS A 533 17.09 -26.96 0.36
C CYS A 533 17.71 -27.85 -0.72
N THR A 534 17.49 -29.16 -0.63
CA THR A 534 17.83 -30.17 -1.65
C THR A 534 16.55 -30.83 -2.15
N LEU A 535 16.13 -30.45 -3.37
CA LEU A 535 14.93 -31.00 -4.01
C LEU A 535 15.19 -32.42 -4.56
N PHE A 536 14.16 -33.27 -4.53
CA PHE A 536 14.19 -34.53 -5.25
C PHE A 536 14.07 -34.24 -6.75
N SER A 537 15.03 -34.73 -7.54
CA SER A 537 15.05 -34.51 -8.99
C SER A 537 13.89 -35.23 -9.67
N SER A 538 12.94 -34.46 -10.21
CA SER A 538 11.86 -34.97 -11.06
C SER A 538 12.42 -35.76 -12.24
N CYS A 539 11.93 -36.99 -12.43
CA CYS A 539 12.21 -37.85 -13.57
C CYS A 539 11.00 -37.91 -14.52
#